data_AF-A0A0M1J4B9-F1
#
_entry.id   AF-A0A0M1J4B9-F1
#
_cell.length_a   1.000
_cell.length_b   1.000
_cell.length_c   1.000
_cell.angle_alpha   90.00
_cell.angle_beta   90.00
_cell.angle_gamma   90.00
#
_symmetry.space_group_name_H-M   'P 1'
#
loop_
_entity.id
_entity.type
_entity.pdbx_description
1 polymer ?
#
loop_
_entity_poly.entity_id
_entity_poly.type
_entity_poly.pdbx_seq_one_letter_code
_entity_poly.pdbx_strand_id
1 'polypeptide(L)'
;MEQNKQAIQVIIGNPPYSAGQTSANDNNQNTVYPDLDQRIMDTYVAKSSATLKNSLYDSYIRAMRWASDRIGARGIIGFVTNAGFVDSNAANGLRLCLAQEFSSIYILHLRGNARTAGELRRKERDNVFGEGSRAPIAISILVKNPAAPAPGQIYIYDIGDYLTREEKLAKLLTFNSLAAMNWQRIQPDSHGDWLQQRDLGFEQFMPLGAKKQLTAQPIFANYSGGIATHRDAWCYNADKVAVAANMQRMLAFYNAEVARWIAVRAAGADTPELKDFIDTDPTKISWTNALLQHLDKGKVFTFETSAITASLYRPFTQQWLYFSRVFNERVLQMPQLFPTAAAENRVICVSGIGARSGFSTLITNFIPCYDNIEKGQCFPLYLYPKPTTAAANDLFAAGKITYPRCFPGARRITRPTDCTTSTWD
;
A
#
# COMPACT_ATOMS: atom_id res chain seq x y z
N MET A 1 -33.42 -3.07 -21.32
CA MET A 1 -34.30 -3.32 -20.15
C MET A 1 -34.72 -4.79 -20.02
N GLU A 2 -34.87 -5.58 -21.08
CA GLU A 2 -35.24 -7.01 -20.96
C GLU A 2 -34.13 -7.91 -20.36
N GLN A 3 -32.86 -7.66 -20.72
CA GLN A 3 -31.72 -8.44 -20.19
C GLN A 3 -31.56 -8.33 -18.65
N ASN A 4 -32.03 -7.23 -18.04
CA ASN A 4 -31.99 -7.05 -16.59
C ASN A 4 -33.05 -7.89 -15.86
N LYS A 5 -34.09 -8.36 -16.56
CA LYS A 5 -35.17 -9.18 -15.98
C LYS A 5 -34.86 -10.68 -16.03
N GLN A 6 -33.89 -11.10 -16.84
CA GLN A 6 -33.54 -12.52 -16.97
C GLN A 6 -32.74 -13.02 -15.75
N ALA A 7 -33.09 -14.21 -15.28
CA ALA A 7 -32.31 -14.92 -14.27
C ALA A 7 -31.01 -15.44 -14.90
N ILE A 8 -29.91 -14.75 -14.64
CA ILE A 8 -28.58 -15.16 -15.14
C ILE A 8 -28.04 -16.25 -14.22
N GLN A 9 -27.73 -17.41 -14.79
CA GLN A 9 -27.16 -18.55 -14.07
C GLN A 9 -25.66 -18.73 -14.34
N VAL A 10 -25.12 -18.08 -15.37
CA VAL A 10 -23.70 -18.19 -15.74
C VAL A 10 -23.19 -16.80 -16.11
N ILE A 11 -22.08 -16.40 -15.49
CA ILE A 11 -21.33 -15.19 -15.83
C ILE A 11 -19.89 -15.58 -16.11
N ILE A 12 -19.40 -15.32 -17.32
CA ILE A 12 -18.01 -15.62 -17.70
C ILE A 12 -17.33 -14.39 -18.31
N GLY A 13 -16.01 -14.28 -18.16
CA GLY A 13 -15.26 -13.21 -18.80
C GLY A 13 -13.86 -12.97 -18.25
N ASN A 14 -13.20 -11.99 -18.86
CA ASN A 14 -11.93 -11.42 -18.41
C ASN A 14 -12.18 -9.96 -18.02
N PRO A 15 -12.61 -9.66 -16.78
CA PRO A 15 -12.91 -8.29 -16.36
C PRO A 15 -11.65 -7.41 -16.38
N PRO A 16 -11.78 -6.08 -16.53
CA PRO A 16 -10.62 -5.18 -16.57
C PRO A 16 -9.89 -5.12 -15.21
N TYR A 17 -8.57 -4.91 -15.24
CA TYR A 17 -7.72 -4.78 -14.05
C TYR A 17 -7.23 -3.33 -13.94
N SER A 18 -7.71 -2.59 -12.94
CA SER A 18 -7.24 -1.22 -12.67
C SER A 18 -7.49 -0.85 -11.21
N ALA A 19 -6.40 -0.74 -10.44
CA ALA A 19 -6.46 -0.26 -9.06
C ALA A 19 -6.40 1.28 -8.95
N GLY A 20 -6.05 1.98 -10.04
CA GLY A 20 -5.91 3.45 -10.10
C GLY A 20 -4.83 3.91 -11.08
N GLN A 21 -4.63 5.22 -11.16
CA GLN A 21 -3.60 5.87 -11.99
C GLN A 21 -2.19 5.76 -11.41
N THR A 22 -1.15 5.88 -12.26
CA THR A 22 0.25 5.74 -11.84
C THR A 22 0.79 7.04 -11.23
N SER A 23 0.39 8.17 -11.80
CA SER A 23 0.73 9.52 -11.35
C SER A 23 -0.53 10.38 -11.21
N ALA A 24 -0.49 11.37 -10.32
CA ALA A 24 -1.53 12.40 -10.28
C ALA A 24 -1.57 13.22 -11.57
N ASN A 25 -0.45 13.29 -12.29
CA ASN A 25 -0.34 14.00 -13.56
C ASN A 25 -1.10 13.29 -14.71
N ASP A 26 -1.44 12.01 -14.57
CA ASP A 26 -2.07 11.21 -15.64
C ASP A 26 -3.56 11.56 -15.86
N ASN A 27 -4.21 12.21 -14.88
CA ASN A 27 -5.64 12.57 -14.87
C ASN A 27 -6.58 11.44 -15.36
N ASN A 28 -6.32 10.19 -14.95
CA ASN A 28 -7.02 8.99 -15.42
C ASN A 28 -7.57 8.18 -14.23
N GLN A 29 -8.36 8.82 -13.39
CA GLN A 29 -8.94 8.19 -12.21
C GLN A 29 -10.01 7.17 -12.59
N ASN A 30 -10.09 6.08 -11.81
CA ASN A 30 -11.14 5.08 -12.00
C ASN A 30 -12.53 5.72 -11.84
N THR A 31 -13.46 5.33 -12.70
CA THR A 31 -14.88 5.69 -12.57
C THR A 31 -15.44 5.26 -11.21
N VAL A 32 -16.26 6.12 -10.61
CA VAL A 32 -16.96 5.86 -9.36
C VAL A 32 -18.31 5.20 -9.66
N TYR A 33 -18.63 4.13 -8.94
CA TYR A 33 -19.92 3.43 -9.06
C TYR A 33 -20.57 3.37 -7.68
N PRO A 34 -21.33 4.39 -7.25
CA PRO A 34 -21.74 4.56 -5.86
C PRO A 34 -22.40 3.31 -5.24
N ASP A 35 -23.39 2.72 -5.93
CA ASP A 35 -24.11 1.56 -5.41
C ASP A 35 -23.20 0.32 -5.32
N LEU A 36 -22.38 0.06 -6.34
CA LEU A 36 -21.46 -1.08 -6.36
C LEU A 36 -20.33 -0.91 -5.33
N ASP A 37 -19.80 0.29 -5.20
CA ASP A 37 -18.77 0.62 -4.23
C ASP A 37 -19.33 0.54 -2.80
N GLN A 38 -20.60 0.90 -2.57
CA GLN A 38 -21.30 0.68 -1.31
C GLN A 38 -21.44 -0.82 -1.00
N ARG A 39 -21.80 -1.66 -1.99
CA ARG A 39 -21.84 -3.12 -1.82
C ARG A 39 -20.47 -3.69 -1.44
N ILE A 40 -19.38 -3.19 -2.03
CA ILE A 40 -18.01 -3.56 -1.63
C ILE A 40 -17.71 -3.11 -0.20
N MET A 41 -18.18 -1.90 0.18
CA MET A 41 -18.02 -1.36 1.52
C MET A 41 -18.68 -2.27 2.58
N ASP A 42 -19.95 -2.61 2.35
CA ASP A 42 -20.77 -3.39 3.27
C ASP A 42 -20.35 -4.87 3.37
N THR A 43 -19.61 -5.37 2.38
CA THR A 43 -19.18 -6.77 2.31
C THR A 43 -17.67 -6.92 2.57
N TYR A 44 -16.85 -6.66 1.55
CA TYR A 44 -15.42 -6.95 1.54
C TYR A 44 -14.63 -6.04 2.50
N VAL A 45 -14.93 -4.74 2.49
CA VAL A 45 -14.24 -3.74 3.31
C VAL A 45 -14.61 -3.90 4.79
N ALA A 46 -15.89 -4.13 5.10
CA ALA A 46 -16.38 -4.32 6.46
C ALA A 46 -15.67 -5.48 7.18
N LYS A 47 -15.35 -6.56 6.46
CA LYS A 47 -14.65 -7.74 7.01
C LYS A 47 -13.13 -7.70 6.89
N SER A 48 -12.57 -6.69 6.21
CA SER A 48 -11.12 -6.56 6.07
C SER A 48 -10.49 -5.99 7.34
N SER A 49 -9.43 -6.63 7.82
CA SER A 49 -8.64 -6.16 8.97
C SER A 49 -7.52 -5.18 8.58
N ALA A 50 -7.27 -4.99 7.28
CA ALA A 50 -6.22 -4.10 6.79
C ALA A 50 -6.57 -2.62 7.01
N THR A 51 -5.56 -1.80 7.32
CA THR A 51 -5.74 -0.34 7.43
C THR A 51 -5.95 0.31 6.06
N LEU A 52 -5.22 -0.12 5.04
CA LEU A 52 -5.34 0.38 3.67
C LEU A 52 -6.21 -0.58 2.87
N LYS A 53 -7.37 -0.10 2.44
CA LYS A 53 -8.40 -0.92 1.76
C LYS A 53 -8.65 -0.50 0.30
N ASN A 54 -7.89 0.45 -0.22
CA ASN A 54 -8.11 1.03 -1.55
C ASN A 54 -8.05 -0.01 -2.68
N SER A 55 -7.21 -1.04 -2.54
CA SER A 55 -7.11 -2.11 -3.55
C SER A 55 -8.38 -2.95 -3.69
N LEU A 56 -9.31 -2.90 -2.73
CA LEU A 56 -10.60 -3.60 -2.81
C LEU A 56 -11.56 -2.98 -3.84
N TYR A 57 -11.24 -1.77 -4.32
CA TYR A 57 -12.01 -1.09 -5.37
C TYR A 57 -11.38 -1.23 -6.76
N ASP A 58 -10.43 -2.16 -6.93
CA ASP A 58 -9.93 -2.53 -8.26
C ASP A 58 -11.09 -3.04 -9.13
N SER A 59 -11.09 -2.68 -10.41
CA SER A 59 -12.12 -3.02 -11.38
C SER A 59 -12.45 -4.51 -11.45
N TYR A 60 -11.49 -5.42 -11.23
CA TYR A 60 -11.79 -6.86 -11.22
C TYR A 60 -12.55 -7.31 -9.95
N ILE A 61 -12.30 -6.66 -8.81
CA ILE A 61 -13.03 -6.93 -7.55
C ILE A 61 -14.44 -6.36 -7.66
N ARG A 62 -14.59 -5.18 -8.28
CA ARG A 62 -15.90 -4.63 -8.67
C ARG A 62 -16.67 -5.61 -9.56
N ALA A 63 -16.03 -6.19 -10.57
CA ALA A 63 -16.64 -7.21 -11.40
C ALA A 63 -17.05 -8.47 -10.61
N MET A 64 -16.21 -8.93 -9.69
CA MET A 64 -16.56 -10.04 -8.79
C MET A 64 -17.78 -9.72 -7.91
N ARG A 65 -17.83 -8.54 -7.29
CA ARG A 65 -18.98 -8.12 -6.46
C ARG A 65 -20.26 -8.00 -7.29
N TRP A 66 -20.17 -7.34 -8.45
CA TRP A 66 -21.30 -7.18 -9.36
C TRP A 66 -21.84 -8.53 -9.84
N ALA A 67 -20.96 -9.45 -10.25
CA ALA A 67 -21.36 -10.78 -10.71
C ALA A 67 -21.98 -11.60 -9.57
N SER A 68 -21.41 -11.51 -8.36
CA SER A 68 -21.92 -12.19 -7.16
C SER A 68 -23.32 -11.74 -6.79
N ASP A 69 -23.63 -10.45 -6.94
CA ASP A 69 -24.96 -9.89 -6.71
C ASP A 69 -25.92 -10.23 -7.88
N ARG A 70 -25.43 -10.17 -9.13
CA ARG A 70 -26.26 -10.38 -10.33
C ARG A 70 -26.74 -11.83 -10.52
N ILE A 71 -25.94 -12.81 -10.11
CA ILE A 71 -26.23 -14.24 -10.29
C ILE A 71 -27.24 -14.79 -9.27
N GLY A 72 -27.56 -14.02 -8.21
CA GLY A 72 -28.51 -14.42 -7.19
C GLY A 72 -28.04 -15.62 -6.35
N ALA A 73 -28.94 -16.58 -6.11
CA ALA A 73 -28.72 -17.71 -5.20
C ALA A 73 -28.18 -18.98 -5.87
N ARG A 74 -28.27 -19.10 -7.19
CA ARG A 74 -27.82 -20.29 -7.94
C ARG A 74 -27.16 -19.88 -9.24
N GLY A 75 -25.95 -20.39 -9.46
CA GLY A 75 -25.23 -20.20 -10.71
C GLY A 75 -23.72 -20.34 -10.57
N ILE A 76 -23.01 -20.07 -11.67
CA ILE A 76 -21.56 -20.18 -11.78
C ILE A 76 -20.98 -18.87 -12.32
N ILE A 77 -19.92 -18.38 -11.68
CA ILE A 77 -19.10 -17.27 -12.17
C ILE A 77 -17.74 -17.84 -12.57
N GLY A 78 -17.29 -17.60 -13.80
CA GLY A 78 -16.00 -18.04 -14.31
C GLY A 78 -15.17 -16.87 -14.83
N PHE A 79 -14.16 -16.44 -14.09
CA PHE A 79 -13.34 -15.30 -14.47
C PHE A 79 -11.85 -15.62 -14.59
N VAL A 80 -11.18 -14.93 -15.51
CA VAL A 80 -9.72 -14.79 -15.52
C VAL A 80 -9.41 -13.41 -14.94
N THR A 81 -8.76 -13.36 -13.77
CA THR A 81 -8.52 -12.09 -13.06
C THR A 81 -7.10 -11.98 -12.53
N ASN A 82 -6.74 -10.79 -12.04
CA ASN A 82 -5.59 -10.62 -11.18
C ASN A 82 -5.73 -11.50 -9.93
N ALA A 83 -4.73 -12.34 -9.66
CA ALA A 83 -4.73 -13.29 -8.54
C ALA A 83 -4.37 -12.66 -7.19
N GLY A 84 -4.09 -11.35 -7.13
CA GLY A 84 -3.66 -10.67 -5.90
C GLY A 84 -4.62 -10.83 -4.72
N PHE A 85 -5.91 -11.10 -4.96
CA PHE A 85 -6.87 -11.34 -3.89
C PHE A 85 -6.65 -12.65 -3.12
N VAL A 86 -5.96 -13.63 -3.70
CA VAL A 86 -5.75 -14.96 -3.11
C VAL A 86 -4.87 -14.88 -1.85
N ASP A 87 -3.92 -13.95 -1.82
CA ASP A 87 -2.89 -13.88 -0.77
C ASP A 87 -2.69 -12.46 -0.18
N SER A 88 -3.33 -11.41 -0.74
CA SER A 88 -3.11 -10.05 -0.22
C SER A 88 -3.74 -9.83 1.15
N ASN A 89 -3.04 -9.08 2.00
CA ASN A 89 -3.52 -8.69 3.34
C ASN A 89 -4.84 -7.91 3.30
N ALA A 90 -5.06 -7.06 2.29
CA ALA A 90 -6.28 -6.27 2.18
C ALA A 90 -7.50 -7.11 1.78
N ALA A 91 -7.30 -8.19 1.02
CA ALA A 91 -8.36 -9.02 0.46
C ALA A 91 -8.88 -10.11 1.42
N ASN A 92 -8.46 -10.12 2.69
CA ASN A 92 -8.96 -11.10 3.64
C ASN A 92 -10.49 -11.00 3.84
N GLY A 93 -11.04 -9.79 3.88
CA GLY A 93 -12.49 -9.59 3.93
C GLY A 93 -13.21 -10.08 2.66
N LEU A 94 -12.60 -9.93 1.48
CA LEU A 94 -13.10 -10.51 0.23
C LEU A 94 -13.11 -12.04 0.31
N ARG A 95 -11.99 -12.67 0.73
CA ARG A 95 -11.88 -14.12 0.88
C ARG A 95 -12.92 -14.69 1.86
N LEU A 96 -13.13 -14.03 2.99
CA LEU A 96 -14.19 -14.38 3.96
C LEU A 96 -15.59 -14.29 3.34
N CYS A 97 -15.88 -13.25 2.57
CA CYS A 97 -17.17 -13.12 1.89
C CYS A 97 -17.37 -14.19 0.82
N LEU A 98 -16.36 -14.46 0.00
CA LEU A 98 -16.44 -15.52 -1.02
C LEU A 98 -16.74 -16.88 -0.37
N ALA A 99 -16.02 -17.22 0.71
CA ALA A 99 -16.23 -18.47 1.44
C ALA A 99 -17.65 -18.59 2.05
N GLN A 100 -18.29 -17.47 2.39
CA GLN A 100 -19.65 -17.46 2.92
C GLN A 100 -20.72 -17.49 1.83
N GLU A 101 -20.49 -16.81 0.72
CA GLU A 101 -21.50 -16.60 -0.34
C GLU A 101 -21.55 -17.72 -1.38
N PHE A 102 -20.46 -18.47 -1.55
CA PHE A 102 -20.33 -19.51 -2.56
C PHE A 102 -20.25 -20.89 -1.91
N SER A 103 -20.87 -21.90 -2.54
CA SER A 103 -20.79 -23.28 -2.06
C SER A 103 -19.42 -23.90 -2.35
N SER A 104 -18.87 -23.62 -3.52
CA SER A 104 -17.56 -24.11 -3.96
C SER A 104 -16.79 -23.03 -4.70
N ILE A 105 -15.48 -22.98 -4.48
CA ILE A 105 -14.56 -22.00 -5.04
C ILE A 105 -13.36 -22.75 -5.61
N TYR A 106 -13.13 -22.67 -6.90
CA TYR A 106 -11.97 -23.26 -7.57
C TYR A 106 -11.06 -22.15 -8.08
N ILE A 107 -9.81 -22.13 -7.62
CA ILE A 107 -8.80 -21.15 -8.00
C ILE A 107 -7.62 -21.86 -8.64
N LEU A 108 -7.49 -21.72 -9.96
CA LEU A 108 -6.31 -22.12 -10.70
C LEU A 108 -5.36 -20.93 -10.78
N HIS A 109 -4.31 -20.94 -9.95
CA HIS A 109 -3.34 -19.88 -9.84
C HIS A 109 -2.26 -20.04 -10.92
N LEU A 110 -2.28 -19.16 -11.93
CA LEU A 110 -1.37 -19.20 -13.08
C LEU A 110 -0.06 -18.44 -12.87
N ARG A 111 0.10 -17.81 -11.70
CA ARG A 111 1.31 -17.05 -11.33
C ARG A 111 1.60 -15.94 -12.35
N GLY A 112 2.86 -15.60 -12.57
CA GLY A 112 3.30 -14.59 -13.53
C GLY A 112 3.37 -13.17 -12.95
N ASN A 113 3.55 -13.02 -11.64
CA ASN A 113 3.75 -11.71 -11.02
C ASN A 113 5.10 -11.10 -11.40
N ALA A 114 5.10 -10.23 -12.42
CA ALA A 114 6.30 -9.52 -12.88
C ALA A 114 6.62 -8.24 -12.09
N ARG A 115 5.97 -8.04 -10.92
CA ARG A 115 6.30 -6.98 -9.96
C ARG A 115 7.15 -7.49 -8.79
N THR A 116 7.54 -8.76 -8.79
CA THR A 116 8.51 -9.35 -7.86
C THR A 116 9.93 -9.25 -8.45
N ALA A 117 10.93 -9.58 -7.64
CA ALA A 117 12.34 -9.58 -8.04
C ALA A 117 13.05 -10.86 -7.56
N GLY A 118 14.27 -11.07 -8.04
CA GLY A 118 15.14 -12.17 -7.61
C GLY A 118 14.54 -13.56 -7.86
N GLU A 119 14.72 -14.46 -6.89
CA GLU A 119 14.28 -15.85 -7.00
C GLU A 119 12.77 -15.99 -7.12
N LEU A 120 12.00 -15.15 -6.41
CA LEU A 120 10.55 -15.15 -6.53
C LEU A 120 10.11 -14.80 -7.96
N ARG A 121 10.77 -13.81 -8.59
CA ARG A 121 10.51 -13.48 -10.00
C ARG A 121 10.82 -14.65 -10.93
N ARG A 122 11.91 -15.39 -10.69
CA ARG A 122 12.27 -16.58 -11.49
C ARG A 122 11.21 -17.67 -11.38
N LYS A 123 10.71 -17.94 -10.16
CA LYS A 123 9.63 -18.90 -9.93
C LYS A 123 8.35 -18.51 -10.67
N GLU A 124 7.93 -17.25 -10.58
CA GLU A 124 6.73 -16.76 -11.26
C GLU A 124 6.80 -16.91 -12.80
N ARG A 125 8.00 -16.75 -13.37
CA ARG A 125 8.35 -16.77 -14.80
C ARG A 125 7.32 -16.02 -15.66
N ASP A 126 6.79 -16.58 -16.73
CA ASP A 126 6.10 -15.77 -17.74
C ASP A 126 4.64 -15.54 -17.38
N ASN A 127 4.09 -14.41 -17.84
CA ASN A 127 2.67 -14.12 -17.69
C ASN A 127 1.88 -14.75 -18.84
N VAL A 128 0.70 -15.29 -18.56
CA VAL A 128 -0.19 -15.87 -19.58
C VAL A 128 -0.73 -14.83 -20.57
N PHE A 129 -0.72 -13.55 -20.20
CA PHE A 129 -1.04 -12.42 -21.09
C PHE A 129 0.20 -11.77 -21.71
N GLY A 130 1.40 -12.35 -21.53
CA GLY A 130 2.64 -11.77 -22.03
C GLY A 130 2.92 -10.40 -21.41
N GLU A 131 3.38 -9.44 -22.22
CA GLU A 131 3.74 -8.10 -21.74
C GLU A 131 2.52 -7.22 -21.41
N GLY A 132 1.31 -7.61 -21.82
CA GLY A 132 0.09 -6.86 -21.57
C GLY A 132 -0.33 -6.80 -20.10
N SER A 133 0.24 -7.64 -19.23
CA SER A 133 0.03 -7.57 -17.78
C SER A 133 1.25 -7.99 -16.99
N ARG A 134 1.52 -7.27 -15.90
CA ARG A 134 2.55 -7.61 -14.90
C ARG A 134 1.95 -8.23 -13.63
N ALA A 135 0.64 -8.40 -13.56
CA ALA A 135 -0.05 -8.95 -12.39
C ALA A 135 -0.07 -10.48 -12.42
N PRO A 136 -0.01 -11.17 -11.27
CA PRO A 136 -0.29 -12.61 -11.26
C PRO A 136 -1.72 -12.86 -11.74
N ILE A 137 -1.94 -13.97 -12.42
CA ILE A 137 -3.25 -14.30 -13.01
C ILE A 137 -3.82 -15.55 -12.34
N ALA A 138 -5.14 -15.57 -12.15
CA ALA A 138 -5.87 -16.74 -11.71
C ALA A 138 -7.15 -16.94 -12.53
N ILE A 139 -7.47 -18.20 -12.82
CA ILE A 139 -8.80 -18.60 -13.27
C ILE A 139 -9.60 -18.95 -12.02
N SER A 140 -10.72 -18.24 -11.81
CA SER A 140 -11.58 -18.40 -10.65
C SER A 140 -12.95 -18.89 -11.09
N ILE A 141 -13.39 -20.01 -10.53
CA ILE A 141 -14.73 -20.55 -10.75
C ILE A 141 -15.46 -20.56 -9.40
N LEU A 142 -16.49 -19.73 -9.29
CA LEU A 142 -17.26 -19.51 -8.07
C LEU A 142 -18.67 -20.08 -8.27
N VAL A 143 -19.05 -21.05 -7.46
CA VAL A 143 -20.31 -21.78 -7.61
C VAL A 143 -21.25 -21.44 -6.46
N LYS A 144 -22.48 -21.01 -6.78
CA LYS A 144 -23.59 -20.92 -5.83
C LYS A 144 -24.54 -22.07 -6.08
N ASN A 145 -24.65 -22.96 -5.09
CA ASN A 145 -25.61 -24.06 -5.11
C ASN A 145 -26.32 -24.16 -3.75
N PRO A 146 -27.62 -23.80 -3.66
CA PRO A 146 -28.40 -23.91 -2.42
C PRO A 146 -28.55 -25.34 -1.89
N ALA A 147 -28.36 -26.36 -2.73
CA ALA A 147 -28.33 -27.77 -2.32
C ALA A 147 -26.94 -28.22 -1.84
N ALA A 148 -25.99 -27.28 -1.78
CA ALA A 148 -24.68 -27.37 -1.16
C ALA A 148 -24.70 -28.06 0.23
N PRO A 149 -24.05 -29.22 0.51
CA PRO A 149 -24.05 -29.73 1.90
C PRO A 149 -23.27 -28.81 2.86
N ALA A 150 -22.31 -28.06 2.34
CA ALA A 150 -21.57 -27.03 3.06
C ALA A 150 -21.19 -25.87 2.13
N PRO A 151 -21.21 -24.62 2.63
CA PRO A 151 -20.64 -23.48 1.92
C PRO A 151 -19.11 -23.48 1.98
N GLY A 152 -18.48 -22.65 1.15
CA GLY A 152 -17.08 -22.27 1.30
C GLY A 152 -16.05 -23.37 1.02
N GLN A 153 -16.38 -24.38 0.21
CA GLN A 153 -15.41 -25.41 -0.16
C GLN A 153 -14.39 -24.84 -1.14
N ILE A 154 -13.18 -24.56 -0.66
CA ILE A 154 -12.11 -23.91 -1.43
C ILE A 154 -11.13 -24.96 -1.95
N TYR A 155 -10.85 -24.87 -3.26
CA TYR A 155 -9.96 -25.72 -4.01
C TYR A 155 -8.96 -24.84 -4.74
N ILE A 156 -7.66 -25.04 -4.49
CA ILE A 156 -6.60 -24.29 -5.15
C ILE A 156 -5.70 -25.25 -5.91
N TYR A 157 -5.31 -24.85 -7.11
CA TYR A 157 -4.28 -25.50 -7.89
C TYR A 157 -3.25 -24.46 -8.31
N ASP A 158 -1.98 -24.66 -7.94
CA ASP A 158 -0.86 -23.86 -8.44
C ASP A 158 -0.32 -24.51 -9.72
N ILE A 159 -0.19 -23.72 -10.79
CA ILE A 159 0.35 -24.18 -12.07
C ILE A 159 1.80 -24.67 -11.96
N GLY A 160 2.57 -24.14 -11.00
CA GLY A 160 3.95 -24.52 -10.68
C GLY A 160 5.01 -23.43 -10.92
N ASP A 161 6.20 -23.69 -10.40
CA ASP A 161 7.38 -22.82 -10.53
C ASP A 161 8.06 -22.94 -11.90
N TYR A 162 8.67 -21.82 -12.34
CA TYR A 162 9.56 -21.72 -13.49
C TYR A 162 8.95 -22.11 -14.84
N LEU A 163 7.63 -21.96 -15.04
CA LEU A 163 6.97 -22.31 -16.30
C LEU A 163 6.87 -21.13 -17.28
N THR A 164 7.20 -21.34 -18.55
CA THR A 164 6.93 -20.36 -19.61
C THR A 164 5.43 -20.17 -19.80
N ARG A 165 5.07 -19.16 -20.60
CA ARG A 165 3.70 -18.96 -21.03
C ARG A 165 3.18 -20.21 -21.77
N GLU A 166 3.97 -20.75 -22.69
CA GLU A 166 3.61 -21.89 -23.53
C GLU A 166 3.43 -23.16 -22.70
N GLU A 167 4.30 -23.40 -21.71
CA GLU A 167 4.19 -24.52 -20.78
C GLU A 167 2.92 -24.41 -19.91
N LYS A 168 2.61 -23.20 -19.43
CA LYS A 168 1.36 -22.94 -18.69
C LYS A 168 0.14 -23.22 -19.56
N LEU A 169 0.12 -22.71 -20.80
CA LEU A 169 -0.99 -22.92 -21.73
C LEU A 169 -1.13 -24.39 -22.14
N ALA A 170 -0.02 -25.10 -22.38
CA ALA A 170 -0.03 -26.53 -22.67
C ALA A 170 -0.64 -27.33 -21.51
N LYS A 171 -0.28 -27.03 -20.25
CA LYS A 171 -0.91 -27.65 -19.08
C LYS A 171 -2.42 -27.39 -19.04
N LEU A 172 -2.88 -26.17 -19.32
CA LEU A 172 -4.31 -25.87 -19.39
C LEU A 172 -5.06 -26.71 -20.42
N LEU A 173 -4.45 -26.94 -21.59
CA LEU A 173 -5.01 -27.80 -22.63
C LEU A 173 -5.06 -29.28 -22.17
N THR A 174 -4.12 -29.74 -21.35
CA THR A 174 -4.13 -31.12 -20.85
C THR A 174 -5.23 -31.39 -19.81
N PHE A 175 -5.63 -30.38 -19.03
CA PHE A 175 -6.59 -30.60 -17.95
C PHE A 175 -7.98 -31.01 -18.46
N ASN A 176 -8.44 -30.50 -19.61
CA ASN A 176 -9.74 -30.78 -20.25
C ASN A 176 -11.02 -30.55 -19.41
N SER A 177 -10.98 -30.69 -18.07
CA SER A 177 -12.06 -30.47 -17.11
C SER A 177 -11.51 -30.23 -15.70
N LEU A 178 -12.31 -29.64 -14.81
CA LEU A 178 -11.93 -29.46 -13.40
C LEU A 178 -11.73 -30.79 -12.66
N ALA A 179 -12.44 -31.84 -13.06
CA ALA A 179 -12.38 -33.15 -12.39
C ALA A 179 -11.04 -33.87 -12.59
N ALA A 180 -10.32 -33.55 -13.66
CA ALA A 180 -9.01 -34.13 -13.96
C ALA A 180 -7.86 -33.46 -13.20
N MET A 181 -8.12 -32.35 -12.51
CA MET A 181 -7.10 -31.59 -11.80
C MET A 181 -6.96 -32.08 -10.36
N ASN A 182 -5.72 -32.20 -9.88
CA ASN A 182 -5.44 -32.58 -8.50
C ASN A 182 -5.49 -31.35 -7.57
N TRP A 183 -6.70 -30.99 -7.14
CA TRP A 183 -6.94 -29.82 -6.31
C TRP A 183 -6.44 -30.00 -4.88
N GLN A 184 -5.78 -28.98 -4.35
CA GLN A 184 -5.54 -28.84 -2.93
C GLN A 184 -6.78 -28.24 -2.26
N ARG A 185 -7.41 -28.98 -1.35
CA ARG A 185 -8.50 -28.45 -0.53
C ARG A 185 -7.92 -27.55 0.56
N ILE A 186 -8.44 -26.34 0.67
CA ILE A 186 -8.02 -25.35 1.67
C ILE A 186 -9.14 -25.18 2.70
N GLN A 187 -8.76 -25.23 3.98
CA GLN A 187 -9.61 -24.76 5.06
C GLN A 187 -9.16 -23.35 5.41
N PRO A 188 -9.97 -22.30 5.18
CA PRO A 188 -9.59 -20.94 5.51
C PRO A 188 -9.43 -20.81 7.03
N ASP A 189 -8.42 -20.06 7.46
CA ASP A 189 -8.25 -19.75 8.88
C ASP A 189 -9.25 -18.67 9.36
N SER A 190 -9.26 -18.39 10.67
CA SER A 190 -10.14 -17.38 11.26
C SER A 190 -9.89 -15.96 10.73
N HIS A 191 -8.74 -15.73 10.10
CA HIS A 191 -8.39 -14.44 9.54
C HIS A 191 -8.70 -14.31 8.05
N GLY A 192 -9.15 -15.40 7.41
CA GLY A 192 -9.50 -15.46 6.01
C GLY A 192 -8.31 -15.77 5.10
N ASP A 193 -7.19 -16.29 5.60
CA ASP A 193 -6.03 -16.63 4.78
C ASP A 193 -6.19 -18.02 4.15
N TRP A 194 -5.97 -18.09 2.85
CA TRP A 194 -6.06 -19.34 2.07
C TRP A 194 -4.69 -19.96 1.84
N LEU A 195 -3.68 -19.13 1.62
CA LEU A 195 -2.29 -19.51 1.45
C LEU A 195 -1.48 -18.96 2.62
N GLN A 196 -0.34 -19.59 2.92
CA GLN A 196 0.64 -19.11 3.91
C GLN A 196 0.00 -18.75 5.26
N GLN A 197 -0.86 -19.64 5.76
CA GLN A 197 -1.57 -19.42 7.02
C GLN A 197 -0.62 -19.18 8.18
N ARG A 198 -1.04 -18.31 9.08
CA ARG A 198 -0.22 -17.84 10.19
C ARG A 198 -0.11 -18.89 11.28
N ASP A 199 1.06 -18.93 11.91
CA ASP A 199 1.23 -19.63 13.19
C ASP A 199 0.69 -18.74 14.32
N LEU A 200 -0.34 -19.24 15.01
CA LEU A 200 -0.96 -18.55 16.15
C LEU A 200 0.00 -18.40 17.35
N GLY A 201 1.04 -19.24 17.43
CA GLY A 201 2.09 -19.10 18.44
C GLY A 201 2.85 -17.77 18.35
N PHE A 202 2.86 -17.12 17.18
CA PHE A 202 3.54 -15.84 17.00
C PHE A 202 2.94 -14.72 17.86
N GLU A 203 1.64 -14.79 18.18
CA GLU A 203 0.97 -13.77 19.01
C GLU A 203 1.44 -13.77 20.47
N GLN A 204 2.16 -14.81 20.90
CA GLN A 204 2.73 -14.91 22.25
C GLN A 204 4.00 -14.06 22.42
N PHE A 205 4.66 -13.67 21.32
CA PHE A 205 5.86 -12.84 21.39
C PHE A 205 5.54 -11.38 21.71
N MET A 206 6.52 -10.69 22.32
CA MET A 206 6.37 -9.29 22.67
C MET A 206 6.28 -8.42 21.39
N PRO A 207 5.27 -7.53 21.28
CA PRO A 207 5.15 -6.67 20.11
C PRO A 207 6.29 -5.65 20.05
N LEU A 208 6.89 -5.47 18.86
CA LEU A 208 7.90 -4.43 18.65
C LEU A 208 7.30 -3.02 18.82
N GLY A 209 6.13 -2.78 18.25
CA GLY A 209 5.45 -1.49 18.28
C GLY A 209 3.98 -1.63 17.99
N ALA A 210 3.18 -0.72 18.52
CA ALA A 210 1.75 -0.66 18.25
C ALA A 210 1.26 0.78 18.13
N LYS A 211 0.40 1.06 17.15
CA LYS A 211 -0.31 2.35 17.04
C LYS A 211 -1.61 2.41 17.81
N LYS A 212 -2.18 1.23 18.10
CA LYS A 212 -3.36 1.07 18.95
C LYS A 212 -2.91 0.56 20.31
N GLN A 213 -3.71 0.82 21.34
CA GLN A 213 -3.47 0.25 22.66
C GLN A 213 -3.54 -1.27 22.58
N LEU A 214 -2.48 -1.94 23.03
CA LEU A 214 -2.44 -3.39 23.19
C LEU A 214 -2.49 -3.74 24.68
N THR A 215 -2.88 -4.99 24.97
CA THR A 215 -2.80 -5.60 26.29
C THR A 215 -1.34 -5.76 26.72
N ALA A 216 -0.50 -6.28 25.83
CA ALA A 216 0.95 -6.35 26.00
C ALA A 216 1.62 -5.01 25.68
N GLN A 217 2.55 -4.58 26.52
CA GLN A 217 3.33 -3.37 26.28
C GLN A 217 4.36 -3.60 25.16
N PRO A 218 4.40 -2.75 24.12
CA PRO A 218 5.38 -2.89 23.06
C PRO A 218 6.78 -2.44 23.50
N ILE A 219 7.81 -3.02 22.85
CA ILE A 219 9.22 -2.68 23.08
C ILE A 219 9.48 -1.20 22.77
N PHE A 220 9.02 -0.72 21.62
CA PHE A 220 9.18 0.66 21.19
C PHE A 220 7.91 1.47 21.48
N ALA A 221 8.08 2.63 22.13
CA ALA A 221 6.99 3.54 22.44
C ALA A 221 6.39 4.20 21.19
N ASN A 222 7.19 4.37 20.14
CA ASN A 222 6.75 4.86 18.83
C ASN A 222 7.66 4.30 17.74
N TYR A 223 7.16 4.31 16.50
CA TYR A 223 7.88 3.90 15.28
C TYR A 223 7.30 4.67 14.09
N SER A 224 7.98 4.68 12.96
CA SER A 224 7.52 5.38 11.76
C SER A 224 7.74 4.53 10.53
N GLY A 225 6.95 4.71 9.48
CA GLY A 225 7.45 4.37 8.15
C GLY A 225 8.52 5.36 7.71
N GLY A 226 9.31 4.98 6.70
CA GLY A 226 10.21 5.91 6.01
C GLY A 226 9.48 7.05 5.29
N ILE A 227 10.23 8.02 4.78
CA ILE A 227 9.67 9.16 4.04
C ILE A 227 9.18 8.71 2.66
N ALA A 228 7.92 9.03 2.35
CA ALA A 228 7.37 8.89 1.00
C ALA A 228 7.14 10.28 0.40
N THR A 229 7.95 10.65 -0.59
CA THR A 229 7.86 11.99 -1.19
C THR A 229 6.77 12.06 -2.24
N HIS A 230 6.56 10.96 -2.98
CA HIS A 230 5.75 10.88 -4.21
C HIS A 230 6.28 11.75 -5.37
N ARG A 231 7.54 12.17 -5.28
CA ARG A 231 8.24 13.01 -6.26
C ARG A 231 9.76 12.88 -6.12
N ASP A 232 10.24 11.63 -6.06
CA ASP A 232 11.62 11.34 -5.70
C ASP A 232 12.64 12.04 -6.62
N ALA A 233 12.36 12.15 -7.92
CA ALA A 233 13.22 12.88 -8.87
C ALA A 233 13.45 14.37 -8.50
N TRP A 234 12.53 14.97 -7.74
CA TRP A 234 12.63 16.34 -7.25
C TRP A 234 13.24 16.42 -5.85
N CYS A 235 12.79 15.54 -4.95
CA CYS A 235 13.14 15.62 -3.53
C CYS A 235 14.42 14.86 -3.15
N TYR A 236 14.91 13.95 -4.00
CA TYR A 236 16.13 13.17 -3.76
C TYR A 236 17.18 13.42 -4.84
N ASN A 237 18.44 13.52 -4.44
CA ASN A 237 19.58 13.52 -5.38
C ASN A 237 20.88 13.08 -4.69
N ALA A 238 21.81 12.48 -5.42
CA ALA A 238 23.15 12.19 -4.90
C ALA A 238 23.96 13.47 -4.61
N ASP A 239 23.68 14.56 -5.33
CA ASP A 239 24.30 15.87 -5.16
C ASP A 239 23.38 16.83 -4.40
N LYS A 240 23.92 17.43 -3.34
CA LYS A 240 23.26 18.41 -2.48
C LYS A 240 22.82 19.67 -3.25
N VAL A 241 23.66 20.14 -4.17
CA VAL A 241 23.40 21.34 -4.97
C VAL A 241 22.30 21.03 -5.99
N ALA A 242 22.32 19.83 -6.58
CA ALA A 242 21.31 19.40 -7.54
C ALA A 242 19.91 19.30 -6.91
N VAL A 243 19.76 18.71 -5.72
CA VAL A 243 18.45 18.67 -5.05
C VAL A 243 17.94 20.07 -4.69
N ALA A 244 18.83 20.97 -4.26
CA ALA A 244 18.48 22.35 -3.98
C ALA A 244 17.94 23.05 -5.24
N ALA A 245 18.66 22.94 -6.36
CA ALA A 245 18.28 23.53 -7.64
C ALA A 245 16.97 22.92 -8.17
N ASN A 246 16.78 21.60 -8.07
CA ASN A 246 15.54 20.92 -8.45
C ASN A 246 14.35 21.50 -7.68
N MET A 247 14.46 21.55 -6.35
CA MET A 247 13.37 22.05 -5.50
C MET A 247 13.08 23.53 -5.78
N GLN A 248 14.10 24.38 -5.93
CA GLN A 248 13.90 25.80 -6.26
C GLN A 248 13.12 25.99 -7.57
N ARG A 249 13.45 25.24 -8.63
CA ARG A 249 12.71 25.30 -9.91
C ARG A 249 11.26 24.86 -9.74
N MET A 250 11.02 23.75 -9.04
CA MET A 250 9.66 23.24 -8.79
C MET A 250 8.83 24.23 -7.96
N LEU A 251 9.42 24.83 -6.93
CA LEU A 251 8.78 25.83 -6.07
C LEU A 251 8.42 27.11 -6.85
N ALA A 252 9.33 27.58 -7.71
CA ALA A 252 9.06 28.74 -8.57
C ALA A 252 7.89 28.46 -9.52
N PHE A 253 7.88 27.28 -10.15
CA PHE A 253 6.76 26.86 -11.00
C PHE A 253 5.44 26.74 -10.23
N TYR A 254 5.46 26.07 -9.07
CA TYR A 254 4.29 25.95 -8.20
C TYR A 254 3.71 27.31 -7.81
N ASN A 255 4.54 28.25 -7.37
CA ASN A 255 4.08 29.59 -6.97
C ASN A 255 3.54 30.40 -8.16
N ALA A 256 4.07 30.18 -9.37
CA ALA A 256 3.53 30.80 -10.58
C ALA A 256 2.12 30.26 -10.92
N GLU A 257 1.89 28.96 -10.75
CA GLU A 257 0.57 28.35 -10.92
C GLU A 257 -0.42 28.83 -9.85
N VAL A 258 0.02 29.02 -8.60
CA VAL A 258 -0.79 29.65 -7.55
C VAL A 258 -1.21 31.07 -7.94
N ALA A 259 -0.27 31.88 -8.46
CA ALA A 259 -0.57 33.24 -8.90
C ALA A 259 -1.57 33.26 -10.07
N ARG A 260 -1.39 32.38 -11.07
CA ARG A 260 -2.36 32.20 -12.17
C ARG A 260 -3.74 31.79 -11.64
N TRP A 261 -3.81 30.85 -10.70
CA TRP A 261 -5.07 30.36 -10.12
C TRP A 261 -5.84 31.47 -9.38
N ILE A 262 -5.13 32.25 -8.55
CA ILE A 262 -5.72 33.38 -7.81
C ILE A 262 -6.28 34.43 -8.78
N ALA A 263 -5.54 34.74 -9.86
CA ALA A 263 -5.97 35.71 -10.86
C ALA A 263 -7.27 35.27 -11.58
N VAL A 264 -7.38 33.99 -11.95
CA VAL A 264 -8.59 33.44 -12.58
C VAL A 264 -9.78 33.49 -11.62
N ARG A 265 -9.60 33.11 -10.35
CA ARG A 265 -10.67 33.18 -9.34
C ARG A 265 -11.11 34.61 -9.04
N ALA A 266 -10.20 35.58 -9.09
CA ALA A 266 -10.51 36.98 -8.88
C ALA A 266 -11.28 37.61 -10.05
N ALA A 267 -11.10 37.10 -11.28
CA ALA A 267 -11.76 37.61 -12.48
C ALA A 267 -13.26 37.27 -12.58
N GLY A 268 -13.80 36.46 -11.67
CA GLY A 268 -15.25 36.22 -11.53
C GLY A 268 -15.90 35.40 -12.67
N ALA A 269 -15.09 34.80 -13.56
CA ALA A 269 -15.57 33.91 -14.61
C ALA A 269 -15.89 32.50 -14.07
N ASP A 270 -16.57 31.70 -14.91
CA ASP A 270 -16.77 30.27 -14.69
C ASP A 270 -15.40 29.61 -14.43
N THR A 271 -15.13 29.32 -13.15
CA THR A 271 -13.80 28.89 -12.71
C THR A 271 -13.63 27.44 -13.13
N PRO A 272 -12.65 27.10 -13.98
CA PRO A 272 -12.45 25.73 -14.42
C PRO A 272 -12.13 24.83 -13.22
N GLU A 273 -12.39 23.52 -13.34
CA GLU A 273 -11.92 22.59 -12.33
C GLU A 273 -10.39 22.66 -12.24
N LEU A 274 -9.85 22.68 -11.01
CA LEU A 274 -8.41 22.87 -10.80
C LEU A 274 -7.55 21.87 -11.58
N LYS A 275 -8.00 20.62 -11.68
CA LYS A 275 -7.28 19.55 -12.41
C LYS A 275 -7.12 19.84 -13.90
N ASP A 276 -8.05 20.59 -14.49
CA ASP A 276 -8.06 20.91 -15.92
C ASP A 276 -7.35 22.26 -16.20
N PHE A 277 -7.07 23.02 -15.14
CA PHE A 277 -6.39 24.31 -15.19
C PHE A 277 -4.85 24.20 -15.12
N ILE A 278 -4.35 23.28 -14.30
CA ILE A 278 -2.93 23.16 -14.00
C ILE A 278 -2.13 22.55 -15.15
N ASP A 279 -0.88 22.98 -15.27
CA ASP A 279 0.09 22.30 -16.14
C ASP A 279 0.68 21.06 -15.43
N THR A 280 0.55 19.90 -16.09
CA THR A 280 0.94 18.57 -15.59
C THR A 280 2.28 18.07 -16.16
N ASP A 281 3.07 18.94 -16.81
CA ASP A 281 4.39 18.62 -17.33
C ASP A 281 5.31 18.09 -16.19
N PRO A 282 5.71 16.80 -16.25
CA PRO A 282 6.50 16.18 -15.18
C PRO A 282 7.91 16.77 -15.06
N THR A 283 8.39 17.49 -16.09
CA THR A 283 9.68 18.19 -16.07
C THR A 283 9.64 19.50 -15.27
N LYS A 284 8.45 19.99 -14.93
CA LYS A 284 8.23 21.20 -14.13
C LYS A 284 7.77 20.89 -12.72
N ILE A 285 6.91 19.88 -12.56
CA ILE A 285 6.39 19.49 -11.26
C ILE A 285 5.82 18.06 -11.24
N SER A 286 5.87 17.44 -10.07
CA SER A 286 5.13 16.21 -9.78
C SER A 286 4.04 16.49 -8.75
N TRP A 287 2.79 16.51 -9.22
CA TRP A 287 1.63 16.84 -8.41
C TRP A 287 1.25 15.70 -7.47
N THR A 288 0.64 16.09 -6.36
CA THR A 288 -0.01 15.18 -5.39
C THR A 288 -1.27 15.86 -4.89
N ASN A 289 -2.26 15.09 -4.43
CA ASN A 289 -3.50 15.66 -3.88
C ASN A 289 -3.25 16.71 -2.78
N ALA A 290 -2.28 16.50 -1.90
CA ALA A 290 -1.95 17.47 -0.85
C ALA A 290 -1.45 18.82 -1.42
N LEU A 291 -0.60 18.76 -2.45
CA LEU A 291 -0.05 19.95 -3.12
C LEU A 291 -1.12 20.70 -3.91
N LEU A 292 -2.04 19.98 -4.57
CA LEU A 292 -3.21 20.58 -5.22
C LEU A 292 -4.12 21.30 -4.23
N GLN A 293 -4.37 20.70 -3.05
CA GLN A 293 -5.15 21.37 -1.99
C GLN A 293 -4.46 22.61 -1.43
N HIS A 294 -3.12 22.66 -1.42
CA HIS A 294 -2.41 23.88 -1.05
C HIS A 294 -2.53 24.97 -2.10
N LEU A 295 -2.44 24.59 -3.39
CA LEU A 295 -2.61 25.53 -4.50
C LEU A 295 -4.03 26.09 -4.52
N ASP A 296 -5.05 25.26 -4.36
CA ASP A 296 -6.44 25.69 -4.34
C ASP A 296 -6.72 26.74 -3.24
N LYS A 297 -6.02 26.59 -2.11
CA LYS A 297 -6.06 27.52 -0.96
C LYS A 297 -5.18 28.76 -1.14
N GLY A 298 -4.55 28.94 -2.31
CA GLY A 298 -3.69 30.09 -2.60
C GLY A 298 -2.40 30.13 -1.78
N LYS A 299 -1.92 28.99 -1.28
CA LYS A 299 -0.70 28.97 -0.45
C LYS A 299 0.55 29.10 -1.29
N VAL A 300 1.41 30.04 -0.93
CA VAL A 300 2.75 30.20 -1.50
C VAL A 300 3.81 29.66 -0.54
N PHE A 301 4.90 29.13 -1.08
CA PHE A 301 5.99 28.56 -0.28
C PHE A 301 7.34 29.10 -0.73
N THR A 302 8.27 29.20 0.22
CA THR A 302 9.67 29.58 -0.04
C THR A 302 10.59 28.38 0.14
N PHE A 303 11.72 28.38 -0.58
CA PHE A 303 12.74 27.35 -0.41
C PHE A 303 13.41 27.46 0.95
N GLU A 304 13.53 26.34 1.66
CA GLU A 304 14.15 26.26 2.99
C GLU A 304 15.47 25.49 2.91
N THR A 305 16.61 26.19 2.98
CA THR A 305 17.93 25.54 2.94
C THR A 305 18.14 24.54 4.09
N SER A 306 17.53 24.80 5.25
CA SER A 306 17.57 23.92 6.43
C SER A 306 16.81 22.61 6.25
N ALA A 307 15.97 22.49 5.22
CA ALA A 307 15.24 21.26 4.90
C ALA A 307 16.11 20.23 4.16
N ILE A 308 17.30 20.60 3.66
CA ILE A 308 18.22 19.66 3.02
C ILE A 308 18.95 18.83 4.07
N THR A 309 18.80 17.52 4.01
CA THR A 309 19.39 16.57 4.95
C THR A 309 19.83 15.28 4.26
N ALA A 310 20.77 14.56 4.88
CA ALA A 310 21.22 13.26 4.38
C ALA A 310 20.17 12.18 4.70
N SER A 311 19.90 11.31 3.73
CA SER A 311 18.88 10.28 3.81
C SER A 311 19.40 8.96 3.22
N LEU A 312 18.96 7.85 3.81
CA LEU A 312 19.18 6.52 3.26
C LEU A 312 18.08 6.24 2.23
N TYR A 313 18.39 6.41 0.95
CA TYR A 313 17.42 6.24 -0.14
C TYR A 313 17.15 4.76 -0.42
N ARG A 314 18.21 3.95 -0.50
CA ARG A 314 18.17 2.49 -0.68
C ARG A 314 19.24 1.84 0.21
N PRO A 315 19.24 0.51 0.40
CA PRO A 315 20.21 -0.14 1.27
C PRO A 315 21.63 0.24 0.83
N PHE A 316 22.41 0.73 1.78
CA PHE A 316 23.79 1.17 1.57
C PHE A 316 23.96 2.31 0.55
N THR A 317 22.88 3.00 0.17
CA THR A 317 22.87 4.08 -0.83
C THR A 317 22.32 5.36 -0.22
N GLN A 318 23.21 6.31 0.06
CA GLN A 318 22.86 7.61 0.62
C GLN A 318 22.55 8.62 -0.48
N GLN A 319 21.60 9.51 -0.21
CA GLN A 319 21.26 10.66 -1.05
C GLN A 319 20.89 11.86 -0.18
N TRP A 320 20.90 13.06 -0.75
CA TRP A 320 20.34 14.25 -0.16
C TRP A 320 18.84 14.29 -0.39
N LEU A 321 18.10 14.60 0.68
CA LEU A 321 16.65 14.74 0.71
C LEU A 321 16.28 16.20 1.02
N TYR A 322 15.31 16.75 0.30
CA TYR A 322 14.56 17.91 0.75
C TYR A 322 13.40 17.48 1.67
N PHE A 323 13.65 17.53 2.98
CA PHE A 323 12.74 17.02 4.01
C PHE A 323 11.73 18.10 4.44
N SER A 324 10.52 18.04 3.86
CA SER A 324 9.47 19.03 4.06
C SER A 324 8.11 18.37 4.22
N ARG A 325 7.34 18.83 5.22
CA ARG A 325 5.93 18.40 5.42
C ARG A 325 5.01 18.78 4.27
N VAL A 326 5.38 19.80 3.49
CA VAL A 326 4.59 20.31 2.37
C VAL A 326 4.91 19.53 1.10
N PHE A 327 6.20 19.32 0.84
CA PHE A 327 6.68 18.72 -0.41
C PHE A 327 6.96 17.22 -0.33
N ASN A 328 6.77 16.59 0.82
CA ASN A 328 6.76 15.13 0.92
C ASN A 328 5.34 14.67 1.31
N GLU A 329 4.73 13.82 0.49
CA GLU A 329 3.34 13.37 0.68
C GLU A 329 3.12 12.72 2.07
N ARG A 330 4.08 11.94 2.56
CA ARG A 330 4.03 11.37 3.92
C ARG A 330 5.40 11.45 4.60
N VAL A 331 5.51 12.34 5.59
CA VAL A 331 6.63 12.36 6.55
C VAL A 331 6.40 11.51 7.79
N LEU A 332 5.16 11.04 7.99
CA LEU A 332 4.74 10.19 9.11
C LEU A 332 5.21 10.71 10.47
N GLN A 333 5.83 9.86 11.30
CA GLN A 333 6.38 10.23 12.60
C GLN A 333 7.85 10.64 12.51
N MET A 334 8.44 10.71 11.31
CA MET A 334 9.86 11.01 11.14
C MET A 334 10.31 12.29 11.82
N PRO A 335 9.51 13.38 11.90
CA PRO A 335 9.90 14.57 12.66
C PRO A 335 10.03 14.38 14.19
N GLN A 336 9.50 13.30 14.77
CA GLN A 336 9.78 12.93 16.17
C GLN A 336 11.03 12.05 16.30
N LEU A 337 11.52 11.48 15.20
CA LEU A 337 12.74 10.66 15.17
C LEU A 337 13.95 11.53 14.75
N PHE A 338 13.75 12.44 13.80
CA PHE A 338 14.72 13.37 13.24
C PHE A 338 14.04 14.74 13.07
N PRO A 339 13.96 15.56 14.14
CA PRO A 339 13.29 16.86 14.09
C PRO A 339 13.99 17.91 13.22
N THR A 340 15.30 17.78 13.03
CA THR A 340 16.12 18.71 12.25
C THR A 340 17.15 17.93 11.43
N ALA A 341 17.75 18.58 10.44
CA ALA A 341 18.81 17.98 9.61
C ALA A 341 20.07 17.58 10.41
N ALA A 342 20.27 18.15 11.59
CA ALA A 342 21.40 17.87 12.49
C ALA A 342 21.06 16.89 13.62
N ALA A 343 19.80 16.43 13.72
CA ALA A 343 19.38 15.54 14.78
C ALA A 343 20.03 14.16 14.61
N GLU A 344 20.69 13.67 15.66
CA GLU A 344 21.28 12.35 15.66
C GLU A 344 20.28 11.31 16.17
N ASN A 345 20.16 10.19 15.48
CA ASN A 345 19.39 9.04 15.94
C ASN A 345 19.94 7.75 15.31
N ARG A 346 19.49 6.60 15.80
CA ARG A 346 19.68 5.31 15.14
C ARG A 346 18.31 4.66 15.02
N VAL A 347 17.98 4.14 13.84
CA VAL A 347 16.71 3.49 13.59
C VAL A 347 16.94 2.11 12.97
N ILE A 348 16.25 1.10 13.50
CA ILE A 348 16.20 -0.23 12.92
C ILE A 348 15.07 -0.23 11.90
N CYS A 349 15.40 -0.34 10.62
CA CYS A 349 14.42 -0.49 9.56
C CYS A 349 14.16 -1.98 9.33
N VAL A 350 12.89 -2.39 9.29
CA VAL A 350 12.47 -3.75 8.92
C VAL A 350 11.51 -3.70 7.74
N SER A 351 11.44 -4.79 6.98
CA SER A 351 10.44 -4.97 5.92
C SER A 351 9.02 -4.80 6.45
N GLY A 352 8.18 -4.07 5.71
CA GLY A 352 6.79 -3.87 6.07
C GLY A 352 5.91 -5.09 5.84
N ILE A 353 4.68 -4.99 6.34
CA ILE A 353 3.67 -6.04 6.19
C ILE A 353 3.35 -6.27 4.70
N GLY A 354 3.48 -7.53 4.26
CA GLY A 354 3.29 -7.92 2.86
C GLY A 354 4.39 -7.43 1.93
N ALA A 355 5.64 -7.36 2.42
CA ALA A 355 6.82 -7.27 1.57
C ALA A 355 7.00 -8.58 0.78
N ARG A 356 7.30 -8.46 -0.51
CA ARG A 356 7.38 -9.60 -1.45
C ARG A 356 8.73 -10.30 -1.41
N SER A 357 9.77 -9.58 -1.02
CA SER A 357 11.14 -10.10 -0.96
C SER A 357 11.47 -10.84 0.34
N GLY A 358 10.47 -11.06 1.21
CA GLY A 358 10.65 -11.66 2.53
C GLY A 358 11.10 -10.68 3.61
N PHE A 359 11.39 -11.21 4.79
CA PHE A 359 11.84 -10.42 5.94
C PHE A 359 13.29 -9.96 5.77
N SER A 360 13.55 -8.68 6.03
CA SER A 360 14.90 -8.12 6.07
C SER A 360 14.97 -6.95 7.04
N THR A 361 16.18 -6.64 7.52
CA THR A 361 16.43 -5.56 8.47
C THR A 361 17.73 -4.82 8.16
N LEU A 362 17.76 -3.51 8.41
CA LEU A 362 18.93 -2.66 8.27
C LEU A 362 18.87 -1.51 9.29
N ILE A 363 19.93 -1.34 10.07
CA ILE A 363 20.07 -0.17 10.95
C ILE A 363 20.66 1.01 10.19
N THR A 364 20.21 2.23 10.49
CA THR A 364 20.77 3.46 9.93
C THR A 364 20.73 4.62 10.92
N ASN A 365 21.66 5.56 10.77
CA ASN A 365 21.66 6.86 11.45
C ASN A 365 21.15 8.02 10.58
N PHE A 366 20.66 7.72 9.37
CA PHE A 366 20.06 8.69 8.46
C PHE A 366 18.55 8.56 8.43
N ILE A 367 17.86 9.58 7.90
CA ILE A 367 16.43 9.50 7.62
C ILE A 367 16.19 8.45 6.52
N PRO A 368 15.42 7.37 6.76
CA PRO A 368 15.17 6.35 5.74
C PRO A 368 14.05 6.77 4.77
N CYS A 369 14.26 6.51 3.48
CA CYS A 369 13.19 6.47 2.47
C CYS A 369 12.21 5.34 2.78
N TYR A 370 10.93 5.51 2.44
CA TYR A 370 9.90 4.49 2.61
C TYR A 370 10.22 3.19 1.89
N ASP A 371 10.84 3.28 0.71
CA ASP A 371 11.25 2.14 -0.12
C ASP A 371 12.75 1.78 0.05
N ASN A 372 13.40 2.22 1.13
CA ASN A 372 14.73 1.73 1.49
C ASN A 372 14.69 0.21 1.78
N ILE A 373 13.73 -0.22 2.61
CA ILE A 373 13.29 -1.61 2.67
C ILE A 373 11.82 -1.59 2.26
N GLU A 374 11.36 -2.59 1.51
CA GLU A 374 9.99 -2.62 0.99
C GLU A 374 8.95 -2.35 2.09
N LYS A 375 8.22 -1.22 1.98
CA LYS A 375 7.23 -0.73 2.96
C LYS A 375 7.79 -0.56 4.38
N GLY A 376 9.05 -0.14 4.48
CA GLY A 376 9.85 -0.26 5.69
C GLY A 376 9.24 0.42 6.92
N GLN A 377 9.34 -0.24 8.07
CA GLN A 377 9.03 0.31 9.39
C GLN A 377 10.33 0.56 10.16
N CYS A 378 10.42 1.71 10.82
CA CYS A 378 11.62 2.24 11.43
C CYS A 378 11.41 2.42 12.93
N PHE A 379 12.18 1.68 13.72
CA PHE A 379 12.13 1.63 15.18
C PHE A 379 13.31 2.42 15.77
N PRO A 380 13.06 3.54 16.45
CA PRO A 380 14.12 4.46 16.83
C PRO A 380 14.75 4.19 18.20
N LEU A 381 16.03 4.52 18.33
CA LEU A 381 16.74 4.55 19.59
C LEU A 381 16.27 5.70 20.48
N TYR A 382 16.01 6.88 19.89
CA TYR A 382 15.54 8.07 20.60
C TYR A 382 14.24 8.62 20.02
N LEU A 383 13.43 9.22 20.88
CA LEU A 383 12.30 10.04 20.51
C LEU A 383 12.57 11.47 20.94
N TYR A 384 12.31 12.39 20.03
CA TYR A 384 12.37 13.82 20.24
C TYR A 384 10.97 14.33 20.58
N PRO A 385 10.84 15.18 21.60
CA PRO A 385 9.56 15.78 21.94
C PRO A 385 9.04 16.62 20.77
N LYS A 386 7.72 16.70 20.65
CA LYS A 386 7.12 17.67 19.73
C LYS A 386 7.58 19.06 20.15
N PRO A 387 7.90 19.95 19.18
CA PRO A 387 8.23 21.33 19.51
C PRO A 387 7.03 21.94 20.23
N THR A 388 7.22 22.37 21.47
CA THR A 388 6.27 23.24 22.15
C THR A 388 6.47 24.64 21.59
N THR A 389 5.42 25.23 21.03
CA THR A 389 5.40 26.69 20.89
C THR A 389 5.53 27.25 22.29
N ALA A 390 6.66 27.89 22.61
CA ALA A 390 6.68 28.79 23.76
C ALA A 390 5.48 29.73 23.60
N ALA A 391 4.67 29.84 24.65
CA ALA A 391 3.45 30.62 24.64
C ALA A 391 3.74 32.01 24.06
N ALA A 392 2.85 32.50 23.20
CA ALA A 392 2.92 33.80 22.52
C ALA A 392 2.81 35.02 23.46
N ASN A 393 3.25 34.90 24.73
CA ASN A 393 3.22 35.95 25.74
C ASN A 393 4.63 36.45 26.14
N ASP A 394 5.69 36.00 25.48
CA ASP A 394 7.02 36.59 25.68
C ASP A 394 7.34 37.55 24.53
N LEU A 395 7.19 38.85 24.81
CA LEU A 395 7.38 39.96 23.88
C LEU A 395 8.84 40.08 23.37
N PHE A 396 9.78 39.30 23.94
CA PHE A 396 11.21 39.33 23.60
C PHE A 396 11.77 37.98 23.13
N ALA A 397 10.95 36.93 23.03
CA ALA A 397 11.40 35.64 22.53
C ALA A 397 11.52 35.67 21.00
N ALA A 398 12.66 36.10 20.48
CA ALA A 398 13.06 35.80 19.11
C ALA A 398 13.00 34.28 18.91
N GLY A 399 12.02 33.82 18.12
CA GLY A 399 11.58 32.43 18.02
C GLY A 399 12.70 31.44 17.68
N LYS A 400 13.38 30.93 18.71
CA LYS A 400 14.20 29.71 18.62
C LYS A 400 13.32 28.54 19.04
N ILE A 401 13.01 27.66 18.09
CA ILE A 401 12.43 26.35 18.40
C ILE A 401 13.49 25.55 19.16
N THR A 402 13.36 25.45 20.47
CA THR A 402 14.21 24.58 21.31
C THR A 402 13.53 23.23 21.47
N TYR A 403 14.20 22.15 21.06
CA TYR A 403 13.75 20.80 21.35
C TYR A 403 14.20 20.40 22.76
N PRO A 404 13.30 19.92 23.64
CA PRO A 404 13.72 19.34 24.92
C PRO A 404 14.61 18.11 24.70
N ARG A 405 15.36 17.68 25.73
CA ARG A 405 16.23 16.50 25.66
C ARG A 405 15.44 15.29 25.13
N CYS A 406 16.03 14.56 24.18
CA CYS A 406 15.45 13.33 23.68
C CYS A 406 15.37 12.27 24.79
N PHE A 407 14.46 11.30 24.62
CA PHE A 407 14.28 10.17 25.54
C PHE A 407 14.38 8.84 24.79
N PRO A 408 14.70 7.72 25.48
CA PRO A 408 14.78 6.41 24.84
C PRO A 408 13.48 6.05 24.11
N GLY A 409 13.59 5.68 22.84
CA GLY A 409 12.47 5.22 22.01
C GLY A 409 12.05 3.80 22.34
N ALA A 410 12.98 2.98 22.80
CA ALA A 410 12.73 1.67 23.40
C ALA A 410 12.52 1.79 24.91
N ARG A 411 11.54 1.05 25.44
CA ARG A 411 11.32 0.92 26.88
C ARG A 411 12.40 0.01 27.47
N ARG A 412 12.88 0.35 28.66
CA ARG A 412 13.80 -0.51 29.40
C ARG A 412 13.05 -1.76 29.84
N ILE A 413 13.40 -2.91 29.26
CA ILE A 413 12.90 -4.20 29.72
C ILE A 413 13.73 -4.57 30.94
N THR A 414 13.18 -4.40 32.13
CA THR A 414 13.75 -4.99 33.35
C THR A 414 13.45 -6.48 33.31
N ARG A 415 14.49 -7.33 33.32
CA ARG A 415 14.32 -8.76 33.59
C ARG A 415 13.52 -8.90 34.91
N PRO A 416 12.49 -9.76 34.98
CA PRO A 416 12.05 -10.28 36.26
C PRO A 416 13.27 -10.89 36.94
N THR A 417 13.56 -10.50 38.18
CA THR A 417 14.69 -11.03 38.96
C THR A 417 14.51 -12.48 39.39
N ASP A 418 13.40 -13.13 39.04
CA ASP A 418 13.17 -14.56 39.24
C ASP A 418 13.08 -15.28 37.90
N CYS A 419 14.25 -15.57 37.31
CA CYS A 419 14.36 -16.56 36.25
C CYS A 419 15.40 -17.60 36.65
N THR A 420 14.96 -18.57 37.45
CA THR A 420 15.47 -19.93 37.32
C THR A 420 15.23 -20.38 35.88
N THR A 421 16.31 -20.51 35.12
CA THR A 421 16.48 -21.40 33.97
C THR A 421 15.23 -21.71 33.13
N SER A 422 15.04 -20.98 32.04
CA SER A 422 14.52 -21.56 30.79
C SER A 422 14.91 -20.70 29.59
N THR A 423 16.03 -21.09 29.00
CA THR A 423 16.32 -21.15 27.55
C THR A 423 15.92 -19.97 26.67
N TRP A 424 16.93 -19.17 26.33
CA TRP A 424 17.08 -18.60 24.99
C TRP A 424 18.33 -19.24 24.39
N ASP A 425 18.17 -20.39 23.73
CA ASP A 425 19.12 -20.92 22.75
C ASP A 425 18.57 -20.65 21.35
#